data_AF-A0A0C9U0B0-F1
#
_entry.id   AF-A0A0C9U0B0-F1
#
_cell.length_a   1.000
_cell.length_b   1.000
_cell.length_c   1.000
_cell.angle_alpha   90.00
_cell.angle_beta   90.00
_cell.angle_gamma   90.00
#
_symmetry.space_group_name_H-M   'P 1'
#
loop_
_entity.id
_entity.type
_entity.pdbx_description
1 polymer ?
#
loop_
_entity_poly.entity_id
_entity_poly.type
_entity_poly.pdbx_seq_one_letter_code
_entity_poly.pdbx_strand_id
1 'polypeptide(L)'
;MPADAVNALTATNTAPEDVSLGLPSDFPRADHHKLGITSHALIERELRIGQAHDALKKLRTMLGLKSFLVRRKRQNPGYTVSTRAESEIKKADGHMKKWRKVYEGAWNALERLRGDGRVPDGERAWRELRPLTYGDCVMLSDWMADQAYWKQLGEKETAEATLWGKGPKELSWIWKIELDLSGETDDVAGAVAGAVEG
;
A
#
# COMPACT_ATOMS: atom_id res chain seq x y z
N MET A 1 15.00 13.77 52.63
CA MET A 1 14.53 13.49 51.26
C MET A 1 13.04 13.77 51.22
N PRO A 2 12.55 14.81 50.51
CA PRO A 2 11.12 15.09 50.45
C PRO A 2 10.40 13.98 49.67
N ALA A 3 9.28 13.50 50.21
CA ALA A 3 8.49 12.37 49.71
C ALA A 3 7.90 12.59 48.30
N ASP A 4 7.92 13.83 47.81
CA ASP A 4 7.35 14.23 46.51
C ASP A 4 8.12 13.66 45.30
N ALA A 5 9.41 13.33 45.46
CA ALA A 5 10.21 12.74 44.38
C ALA A 5 9.84 11.27 44.10
N VAL A 6 9.31 10.55 45.09
CA VAL A 6 8.93 9.13 44.95
C VAL A 6 7.55 8.98 44.31
N ASN A 7 6.67 9.98 44.49
CA ASN A 7 5.32 10.02 43.92
C ASN A 7 5.28 10.43 42.43
N ALA A 8 6.33 11.07 41.90
CA ALA A 8 6.40 11.41 40.48
C ALA A 8 6.72 10.19 39.58
N LEU A 9 7.35 9.13 40.12
CA LEU A 9 7.62 7.89 39.39
C LEU A 9 6.43 6.91 39.36
N THR A 10 5.38 7.16 40.14
CA THR A 10 4.28 6.20 40.37
C THR A 10 2.99 6.50 39.60
N ALA A 11 3.02 7.40 38.60
CA ALA A 11 1.80 7.90 37.95
C ALA A 11 1.75 7.73 36.42
N THR A 12 2.26 6.63 35.88
CA THR A 12 1.76 6.13 34.59
C THR A 12 1.33 4.68 34.79
N ASN A 13 0.07 4.51 35.22
CA ASN A 13 -0.63 3.22 35.24
C ASN A 13 -0.95 2.79 33.80
N THR A 14 0.07 2.73 32.95
CA THR A 14 0.00 2.19 31.59
C THR A 14 0.24 0.71 31.71
N ALA A 15 -0.62 -0.09 31.10
CA ALA A 15 -0.37 -1.51 31.02
C ALA A 15 0.98 -1.74 30.31
N PRO A 16 1.78 -2.74 30.70
CA PRO A 16 3.10 -2.97 30.10
C PRO A 16 3.05 -3.12 28.57
N GLU A 17 1.92 -3.57 28.02
CA GLU A 17 1.63 -3.64 26.58
C GLU A 17 1.46 -2.27 25.90
N ASP A 18 1.16 -1.21 26.65
CA ASP A 18 0.95 0.15 26.16
C ASP A 18 2.20 1.02 26.27
N VAL A 19 3.27 0.51 26.89
CA VAL A 19 4.55 1.22 27.00
C VAL A 19 5.24 1.23 25.64
N SER A 20 5.52 2.43 25.12
CA SER A 20 6.28 2.58 23.86
C SER A 20 7.70 2.04 24.04
N LEU A 21 8.12 1.16 23.12
CA LEU A 21 9.43 0.51 23.15
C LEU A 21 10.59 1.44 22.78
N GLY A 22 10.31 2.65 22.26
CA GLY A 22 11.33 3.61 21.84
C GLY A 22 12.15 3.10 20.65
N LEU A 23 11.50 2.96 19.49
CA LEU A 23 12.15 2.50 18.27
C LEU A 23 13.06 3.59 17.68
N PRO A 24 14.07 3.24 16.87
CA PRO A 24 14.91 4.24 16.20
C PRO A 24 14.12 5.33 15.44
N SER A 25 12.97 4.98 14.87
CA SER A 25 12.05 5.92 14.20
C SER A 25 11.35 6.92 15.14
N ASP A 26 11.38 6.70 16.46
CA ASP A 26 10.87 7.64 17.47
C ASP A 26 11.88 8.77 17.78
N PHE A 27 13.14 8.60 17.39
CA PHE A 27 14.21 9.58 17.59
C PHE A 27 14.56 10.32 16.30
N PRO A 28 14.88 11.63 16.37
CA PRO A 28 15.38 12.36 15.21
C PRO A 28 16.67 11.75 14.67
N ARG A 29 16.78 11.62 13.34
CA ARG A 29 17.96 11.03 12.69
C ARG A 29 19.28 11.71 13.07
N ALA A 30 19.27 13.00 13.37
CA ALA A 30 20.44 13.75 13.81
C ALA A 30 21.05 13.21 15.13
N ASP A 31 20.24 12.60 15.99
CA ASP A 31 20.69 12.07 17.28
C ASP A 31 21.07 10.58 17.22
N HIS A 32 20.79 9.89 16.10
CA HIS A 32 21.09 8.47 15.96
C HIS A 32 22.56 8.15 16.16
N HIS A 33 23.46 9.01 15.65
CA HIS A 33 24.90 8.86 15.84
C HIS A 33 25.31 9.07 17.31
N LYS A 34 24.73 10.08 17.99
CA LYS A 34 25.03 10.36 19.41
C LYS A 34 24.55 9.24 20.32
N LEU A 35 23.42 8.63 19.98
CA LEU A 35 22.80 7.53 20.72
C LEU A 35 23.37 6.15 20.34
N GLY A 36 24.23 6.06 19.32
CA GLY A 36 24.79 4.78 18.86
C GLY A 36 23.78 3.83 18.21
N ILE A 37 22.63 4.35 17.76
CA ILE A 37 21.51 3.54 17.20
C ILE A 37 21.49 3.51 15.67
N THR A 38 22.52 4.04 15.00
CA THR A 38 22.58 4.12 13.53
C THR A 38 22.38 2.77 12.83
N SER A 39 23.01 1.70 13.33
CA SER A 39 22.84 0.34 12.78
C SER A 39 21.42 -0.19 12.99
N HIS A 40 20.83 0.06 14.16
CA HIS A 40 19.47 -0.34 14.49
C HIS A 40 18.44 0.40 13.61
N ALA A 41 18.69 1.67 13.29
CA ALA A 41 17.86 2.44 12.36
C ALA A 41 17.84 1.85 10.94
N LEU A 42 18.97 1.30 10.47
CA LEU A 42 19.05 0.61 9.17
C LEU A 42 18.23 -0.69 9.18
N ILE A 43 18.32 -1.47 10.27
CA ILE A 43 17.54 -2.70 10.43
C ILE A 43 16.04 -2.38 10.52
N GLU A 44 15.66 -1.38 11.32
CA GLU A 44 14.26 -0.97 11.42
C GLU A 44 13.73 -0.53 10.05
N ARG A 45 14.51 0.25 9.30
CA ARG A 45 14.14 0.67 7.96
C ARG A 45 13.76 -0.51 7.06
N GLU A 46 14.60 -1.54 6.98
CA GLU A 46 14.32 -2.73 6.17
C GLU A 46 13.05 -3.45 6.64
N LEU A 47 12.86 -3.55 7.95
CA LEU A 47 11.65 -4.13 8.52
C LEU A 47 10.39 -3.33 8.16
N ARG A 48 10.45 -1.98 8.18
CA ARG A 48 9.33 -1.11 7.79
C ARG A 48 9.00 -1.24 6.32
N ILE A 49 10.01 -1.38 5.44
CA ILE A 49 9.81 -1.63 4.02
C ILE A 49 9.04 -2.94 3.82
N GLY A 50 9.50 -4.03 4.46
CA GLY A 50 8.80 -5.32 4.42
C GLY A 50 7.36 -5.22 4.93
N GLN A 51 7.15 -4.57 6.08
CA GLN A 51 5.82 -4.33 6.64
C GLN A 51 4.90 -3.56 5.69
N ALA A 52 5.43 -2.53 5.00
CA ALA A 52 4.68 -1.75 4.04
C ALA A 52 4.26 -2.59 2.82
N HIS A 53 5.17 -3.38 2.24
CA HIS A 53 4.83 -4.27 1.13
C HIS A 53 3.80 -5.34 1.51
N ASP A 54 3.96 -5.95 2.69
CA ASP A 54 2.99 -6.92 3.22
C ASP A 54 1.61 -6.29 3.45
N ALA A 55 1.58 -5.09 4.01
CA ALA A 55 0.34 -4.35 4.22
C ALA A 55 -0.33 -4.01 2.87
N LEU A 56 0.42 -3.57 1.86
CA LEU A 56 -0.10 -3.32 0.51
C LEU A 56 -0.62 -4.60 -0.15
N LYS A 57 0.11 -5.72 -0.04
CA LYS A 57 -0.34 -7.02 -0.56
C LYS A 57 -1.68 -7.42 0.05
N LYS A 58 -1.82 -7.32 1.38
CA LYS A 58 -3.07 -7.63 2.08
C LYS A 58 -4.18 -6.63 1.73
N LEU A 59 -3.86 -5.35 1.58
CA LEU A 59 -4.81 -4.32 1.16
C LEU A 59 -5.40 -4.62 -0.22
N ARG A 60 -4.56 -4.99 -1.20
CA ARG A 60 -4.99 -5.44 -2.54
C ARG A 60 -5.90 -6.66 -2.46
N THR A 61 -5.52 -7.68 -1.69
CA THR A 61 -6.35 -8.88 -1.49
C THR A 61 -7.72 -8.53 -0.92
N MET A 62 -7.78 -7.62 0.06
CA MET A 62 -9.05 -7.18 0.65
C MET A 62 -9.91 -6.37 -0.32
N LEU A 63 -9.30 -5.49 -1.13
CA LEU A 63 -10.00 -4.77 -2.19
C LEU A 63 -10.55 -5.73 -3.26
N GLY A 64 -9.77 -6.75 -3.64
CA GLY A 64 -10.20 -7.83 -4.51
C GLY A 64 -11.39 -8.60 -3.93
N LEU A 65 -11.31 -9.03 -2.66
CA LEU A 65 -12.42 -9.70 -1.98
C LEU A 65 -13.67 -8.82 -1.91
N LYS A 66 -13.52 -7.54 -1.57
CA LYS A 66 -14.64 -6.59 -1.53
C LYS A 66 -15.33 -6.48 -2.88
N SER A 67 -14.55 -6.38 -3.96
CA SER A 67 -15.10 -6.31 -5.32
C SER A 67 -15.92 -7.54 -5.68
N PHE A 68 -15.41 -8.73 -5.38
CA PHE A 68 -16.09 -10.00 -5.59
C PHE A 68 -17.41 -10.06 -4.80
N LEU A 69 -17.37 -9.70 -3.52
CA LEU A 69 -18.56 -9.72 -2.66
C LEU A 69 -19.65 -8.74 -3.13
N VAL A 70 -19.26 -7.53 -3.57
CA VAL A 70 -20.19 -6.54 -4.12
C VAL A 70 -20.84 -7.06 -5.39
N ARG A 71 -20.06 -7.66 -6.32
CA ARG A 71 -20.60 -8.25 -7.54
C ARG A 71 -21.54 -9.42 -7.25
N ARG A 72 -21.15 -10.33 -6.35
CA ARG A 72 -21.97 -11.47 -5.93
C ARG A 72 -23.28 -11.04 -5.30
N LYS A 73 -23.28 -9.97 -4.50
CA LYS A 73 -24.50 -9.37 -3.92
C LYS A 73 -25.44 -8.85 -5.02
N ARG A 74 -24.91 -8.10 -6.00
CA ARG A 74 -25.71 -7.58 -7.13
C ARG A 74 -26.38 -8.68 -7.95
N GLN A 75 -25.73 -9.83 -8.09
CA GLN A 75 -26.26 -10.98 -8.83
C GLN A 75 -27.32 -11.79 -8.07
N ASN A 76 -27.40 -11.66 -6.73
CA ASN A 76 -28.31 -12.44 -5.89
C ASN A 76 -29.17 -11.53 -4.98
N PRO A 77 -30.20 -10.87 -5.52
CA PRO A 77 -31.05 -9.93 -4.77
C PRO A 77 -32.09 -10.65 -3.90
N GLY A 78 -31.64 -11.48 -2.95
CA GLY A 78 -32.50 -12.09 -1.93
C GLY A 78 -32.38 -11.38 -0.58
N TYR A 79 -33.48 -11.20 0.16
CA TYR A 79 -33.53 -10.43 1.41
C TYR A 79 -32.56 -10.96 2.50
N THR A 80 -32.49 -12.27 2.71
CA THR A 80 -31.58 -12.94 3.67
C THR A 80 -30.13 -13.02 3.19
N VAL A 81 -29.93 -13.13 1.88
CA VAL A 81 -28.60 -13.10 1.26
C VAL A 81 -28.00 -11.69 1.33
N SER A 82 -28.85 -10.65 1.26
CA SER A 82 -28.42 -9.25 1.33
C SER A 82 -27.78 -8.89 2.67
N THR A 83 -28.39 -9.29 3.80
CA THR A 83 -27.85 -8.97 5.14
C THR A 83 -26.54 -9.71 5.43
N ARG A 84 -26.43 -10.98 5.05
CA ARG A 84 -25.17 -11.74 5.18
C ARG A 84 -24.07 -11.16 4.29
N ALA A 85 -24.37 -10.88 3.01
CA ALA A 85 -23.40 -10.27 2.10
C ALA A 85 -22.95 -8.88 2.57
N GLU A 86 -23.84 -8.07 3.11
CA GLU A 86 -23.49 -6.78 3.73
C GLU A 86 -22.55 -6.95 4.93
N SER A 87 -22.80 -7.96 5.78
CA SER A 87 -21.91 -8.24 6.90
C SER A 87 -20.50 -8.63 6.45
N GLU A 88 -20.39 -9.40 5.36
CA GLU A 88 -19.10 -9.82 4.79
C GLU A 88 -18.38 -8.63 4.13
N ILE A 89 -19.11 -7.75 3.43
CA ILE A 89 -18.55 -6.51 2.87
C ILE A 89 -18.05 -5.59 3.99
N LYS A 90 -18.82 -5.42 5.08
CA LYS A 90 -18.39 -4.62 6.24
C LYS A 90 -17.13 -5.19 6.90
N LYS A 91 -17.02 -6.51 7.02
CA LYS A 91 -15.80 -7.18 7.51
C LYS A 91 -14.62 -6.89 6.59
N ALA A 92 -14.82 -6.96 5.27
CA ALA A 92 -13.78 -6.65 4.31
C ALA A 92 -13.30 -5.19 4.44
N ASP A 93 -14.23 -4.25 4.64
CA ASP A 93 -13.92 -2.84 4.91
C ASP A 93 -13.16 -2.63 6.21
N GLY A 94 -13.52 -3.37 7.27
CA GLY A 94 -12.79 -3.34 8.54
C GLY A 94 -11.34 -3.78 8.37
N HIS A 95 -11.10 -4.87 7.65
CA HIS A 95 -9.75 -5.35 7.35
C HIS A 95 -8.99 -4.38 6.45
N MET A 96 -9.63 -3.77 5.45
CA MET A 96 -9.03 -2.74 4.60
C MET A 96 -8.54 -1.55 5.46
N LYS A 97 -9.37 -1.04 6.37
CA LYS A 97 -8.99 0.04 7.30
C LYS A 97 -7.81 -0.36 8.19
N LYS A 98 -7.80 -1.61 8.69
CA LYS A 98 -6.69 -2.13 9.49
C LYS A 98 -5.38 -2.14 8.70
N TRP A 99 -5.35 -2.73 7.51
CA TRP A 99 -4.13 -2.82 6.71
C TRP A 99 -3.65 -1.47 6.20
N ARG A 100 -4.57 -0.55 5.90
CA ARG A 100 -4.24 0.86 5.64
C ARG A 100 -3.49 1.48 6.82
N LYS A 101 -4.00 1.36 8.05
CA LYS A 101 -3.32 1.90 9.25
C LYS A 101 -1.93 1.30 9.46
N VAL A 102 -1.77 -0.01 9.22
CA VAL A 102 -0.47 -0.67 9.30
C VAL A 102 0.50 -0.10 8.28
N TYR A 103 0.05 0.09 7.04
CA TYR A 103 0.83 0.71 5.97
C TYR A 103 1.23 2.15 6.33
N GLU A 104 0.27 2.98 6.75
CA GLU A 104 0.51 4.37 7.15
C GLU A 104 1.52 4.45 8.31
N GLY A 105 1.39 3.57 9.30
CA GLY A 105 2.35 3.47 10.40
C GLY A 105 3.76 3.12 9.94
N ALA A 106 3.89 2.13 9.04
CA ALA A 106 5.18 1.74 8.47
C ALA A 106 5.78 2.86 7.61
N TRP A 107 4.97 3.53 6.78
CA TRP A 107 5.40 4.66 5.95
C TRP A 107 5.87 5.84 6.79
N ASN A 108 5.12 6.23 7.82
CA ASN A 108 5.48 7.33 8.71
C ASN A 108 6.79 7.05 9.46
N ALA A 109 6.99 5.81 9.92
CA ALA A 109 8.26 5.40 10.53
C ALA A 109 9.42 5.47 9.51
N LEU A 110 9.20 4.98 8.29
CA LEU A 110 10.18 5.05 7.21
C LEU A 110 10.55 6.49 6.85
N GLU A 111 9.57 7.40 6.83
CA GLU A 111 9.78 8.83 6.58
C GLU A 111 10.57 9.52 7.70
N ARG A 112 10.31 9.17 8.97
CA ARG A 112 11.11 9.64 10.11
C ARG A 112 12.55 9.16 10.04
N LEU A 113 12.74 7.89 9.68
CA LEU A 113 14.08 7.31 9.46
C LEU A 113 14.80 7.95 8.28
N ARG A 114 14.11 8.49 7.28
CA ARG A 114 14.72 9.28 6.20
C ARG A 114 15.28 10.60 6.75
N GLY A 115 14.46 11.38 7.44
CA GLY A 115 14.86 12.60 8.16
C GLY A 115 15.20 13.81 7.27
N ASP A 116 16.07 13.65 6.26
CA ASP A 116 16.61 14.73 5.42
C ASP A 116 15.81 14.98 4.12
N GLY A 117 14.76 14.19 3.88
CA GLY A 117 13.93 14.25 2.67
C GLY A 117 14.64 13.81 1.40
N ARG A 118 15.93 13.43 1.47
CA ARG A 118 16.68 12.90 0.34
C ARG A 118 16.40 11.41 0.23
N VAL A 119 16.09 10.96 -0.98
CA VAL A 119 16.03 9.52 -1.27
C VAL A 119 17.46 9.07 -1.46
N PRO A 120 18.00 8.15 -0.62
CA PRO A 120 19.34 7.65 -0.82
C PRO A 120 19.44 6.98 -2.20
N ASP A 121 20.48 7.33 -2.97
CA ASP A 121 20.70 6.73 -4.28
C ASP A 121 20.90 5.21 -4.12
N GLY A 122 20.05 4.44 -4.79
CA GLY A 122 20.02 2.97 -4.71
C GLY A 122 18.83 2.38 -3.94
N GLU A 123 18.06 3.18 -3.20
CA GLU A 123 16.95 2.66 -2.39
C GLU A 123 15.60 2.69 -3.13
N ARG A 124 15.29 1.58 -3.81
CA ARG A 124 14.07 1.38 -4.62
C ARG A 124 12.77 1.60 -3.84
N ALA A 125 12.78 1.31 -2.54
CA ALA A 125 11.61 1.39 -1.67
C ALA A 125 10.92 2.77 -1.67
N TRP A 126 11.66 3.88 -1.73
CA TRP A 126 11.07 5.23 -1.77
C TRP A 126 10.52 5.63 -3.15
N ARG A 127 10.81 4.87 -4.20
CA ARG A 127 10.21 5.05 -5.54
C ARG A 127 8.87 4.30 -5.65
N GLU A 128 8.82 3.11 -5.05
CA GLU A 128 7.68 2.21 -5.06
C GLU A 128 6.63 2.53 -4.00
N LEU A 129 7.07 2.89 -2.78
CA LEU A 129 6.21 3.21 -1.65
C LEU A 129 5.96 4.71 -1.59
N ARG A 130 4.71 5.08 -1.29
CA ARG A 130 4.22 6.47 -1.27
C ARG A 130 3.19 6.66 -0.17
N PRO A 131 2.94 7.88 0.32
CA PRO A 131 1.84 8.12 1.24
C PRO A 131 0.51 7.67 0.59
N LEU A 132 -0.26 6.86 1.31
CA LEU A 132 -1.50 6.29 0.81
C LEU A 132 -2.64 7.29 0.99
N THR A 133 -3.26 7.72 -0.11
CA THR A 133 -4.42 8.61 -0.06
C THR A 133 -5.73 7.81 -0.02
N TYR A 134 -6.84 8.47 0.29
CA TYR A 134 -8.15 7.81 0.21
C TYR A 134 -8.48 7.36 -1.22
N GLY A 135 -8.08 8.16 -2.22
CA GLY A 135 -8.28 7.89 -3.64
C GLY A 135 -7.46 6.73 -4.20
N ASP A 136 -6.49 6.21 -3.44
CA ASP A 136 -5.68 5.08 -3.89
C ASP A 136 -6.34 3.72 -3.62
N CYS A 137 -7.22 3.62 -2.62
CA CYS A 137 -7.89 2.37 -2.28
C CYS A 137 -9.12 2.12 -3.17
N VAL A 138 -8.89 2.02 -4.47
CA VAL A 138 -9.92 1.71 -5.47
C VAL A 138 -9.94 0.21 -5.73
N MET A 139 -11.14 -0.35 -5.86
CA MET A 139 -11.31 -1.75 -6.26
C MET A 139 -10.91 -1.91 -7.72
N LEU A 140 -10.09 -2.93 -8.02
CA LEU A 140 -9.65 -3.19 -9.39
C LEU A 140 -10.84 -3.40 -10.36
N SER A 141 -11.94 -3.96 -9.87
CA SER A 141 -13.20 -4.10 -10.62
C SER A 141 -13.80 -2.78 -11.08
N ASP A 142 -13.70 -1.73 -10.26
CA ASP A 142 -14.29 -0.42 -10.57
C ASP A 142 -13.49 0.23 -11.69
N TRP A 143 -12.16 0.07 -11.67
CA TRP A 143 -11.30 0.48 -12.76
C TRP A 143 -11.57 -0.33 -14.04
N MET A 144 -11.68 -1.67 -13.96
CA MET A 144 -12.00 -2.51 -15.13
C MET A 144 -13.35 -2.16 -15.76
N ALA A 145 -14.37 -1.85 -14.95
CA ALA A 145 -15.68 -1.43 -15.44
C ALA A 145 -15.61 -0.07 -16.14
N ASP A 146 -14.82 0.86 -15.61
CA ASP A 146 -14.55 2.17 -16.22
C ASP A 146 -13.88 2.00 -17.60
N GLN A 147 -12.83 1.17 -17.69
CA GLN A 147 -12.17 0.87 -18.97
C GLN A 147 -13.11 0.22 -19.98
N ALA A 148 -13.96 -0.71 -19.54
CA ALA A 148 -14.94 -1.35 -20.42
C ALA A 148 -15.97 -0.36 -20.97
N TYR A 149 -16.43 0.59 -20.14
CA TYR A 149 -17.33 1.66 -20.56
C TYR A 149 -16.70 2.54 -21.64
N TRP A 150 -15.47 3.02 -21.41
CA TRP A 150 -14.76 3.87 -22.37
C TRP A 150 -14.44 3.15 -23.69
N LYS A 151 -14.14 1.85 -23.62
CA LYS A 151 -13.93 1.04 -24.83
C LYS A 151 -15.22 0.90 -25.68
N GLN A 152 -16.39 0.90 -25.06
CA GLN A 152 -17.68 0.84 -25.78
C GLN A 152 -18.08 2.18 -26.39
N LEU A 153 -17.70 3.29 -25.76
CA LEU A 153 -18.04 4.64 -26.19
C LEU A 153 -17.26 5.09 -27.45
N GLY A 154 -16.08 4.50 -27.68
CA GLY A 154 -15.28 4.71 -28.89
C GLY A 154 -14.22 5.81 -28.76
N GLU A 155 -13.21 5.78 -29.64
CA GLU A 155 -11.96 6.55 -29.51
C GLU A 155 -12.13 8.07 -29.60
N LYS A 156 -13.15 8.55 -30.32
CA LYS A 156 -13.38 10.00 -30.47
C LYS A 156 -13.93 10.61 -29.18
N GLU A 157 -14.94 9.96 -28.60
CA GLU A 157 -15.59 10.42 -27.38
C GLU A 157 -14.66 10.28 -26.15
N THR A 158 -13.80 9.26 -26.13
CA THR A 158 -12.76 9.13 -25.10
C THR A 158 -11.70 10.24 -25.19
N ALA A 159 -11.25 10.58 -26.40
CA ALA A 159 -10.27 11.65 -26.62
C ALA A 159 -10.83 13.02 -26.19
N GLU A 160 -12.07 13.32 -26.59
CA GLU A 160 -12.76 14.54 -26.15
C GLU A 160 -12.92 14.58 -24.63
N ALA A 161 -13.40 13.51 -24.00
CA ALA A 161 -13.56 13.46 -22.55
C ALA A 161 -12.22 13.59 -21.81
N THR A 162 -11.14 13.03 -22.35
CA THR A 162 -9.79 13.14 -21.76
C THR A 162 -9.28 14.57 -21.79
N LEU A 163 -9.53 15.33 -22.87
CA LEU A 163 -9.21 16.76 -22.95
C LEU A 163 -9.90 17.57 -21.84
N TRP A 164 -11.12 17.18 -21.46
CA TRP A 164 -11.88 17.79 -20.38
C TRP A 164 -11.62 17.17 -18.99
N GLY A 165 -10.62 16.28 -18.85
CA GLY A 165 -10.28 15.63 -17.59
C GLY A 165 -11.32 14.62 -17.07
N LYS A 166 -12.25 14.19 -17.94
CA LYS A 166 -13.33 13.23 -17.65
C LYS A 166 -13.12 11.88 -18.33
N GLY A 167 -11.94 11.62 -18.86
CA GLY A 167 -11.61 10.37 -19.56
C GLY A 167 -11.48 9.15 -18.65
N PRO A 168 -10.97 8.02 -19.16
CA PRO A 168 -10.75 6.80 -18.40
C PRO A 168 -9.89 7.05 -17.17
N LYS A 169 -10.31 6.49 -16.04
CA LYS A 169 -9.59 6.60 -14.78
C LYS A 169 -8.23 5.93 -14.90
N GLU A 170 -7.21 6.60 -14.37
CA GLU A 170 -5.89 5.99 -14.24
C GLU A 170 -5.91 4.89 -13.17
N LEU A 171 -5.16 3.80 -13.39
CA LEU A 171 -5.02 2.74 -12.40
C LEU A 171 -4.25 3.28 -11.19
N SER A 172 -4.78 3.09 -9.98
CA SER A 172 -4.07 3.53 -8.76
C SER A 172 -2.70 2.85 -8.66
N TRP A 173 -1.70 3.59 -8.16
CA TRP A 173 -0.33 3.13 -8.01
C TRP A 173 -0.21 1.87 -7.15
N ILE A 174 -1.14 1.65 -6.21
CA ILE A 174 -1.13 0.41 -5.42
C ILE A 174 -1.29 -0.80 -6.34
N TRP A 175 -1.94 -0.70 -7.49
CA TRP A 175 -2.09 -1.79 -8.45
C TRP A 175 -0.99 -1.82 -9.52
N LYS A 176 -0.24 -0.72 -9.67
CA LYS A 176 0.97 -0.65 -10.50
C LYS A 176 2.11 -1.33 -9.76
N ILE A 177 2.05 -2.65 -9.70
CA ILE A 177 3.24 -3.43 -9.41
C ILE A 177 4.18 -3.17 -10.61
N GLU A 178 5.42 -2.72 -10.37
CA GLU A 178 6.47 -2.96 -11.36
C GLU A 178 6.41 -4.47 -11.60
N LEU A 179 5.91 -4.84 -12.78
CA LEU A 179 5.78 -6.21 -13.23
C LEU A 179 7.20 -6.74 -13.53
N ASP A 180 8.14 -6.53 -12.61
CA ASP A 180 9.43 -7.21 -12.52
C ASP A 180 9.17 -8.62 -11.95
N LEU A 181 8.30 -9.38 -12.62
CA LEU A 181 8.62 -10.78 -12.86
C LEU A 181 9.84 -10.73 -13.76
N SER A 182 11.00 -10.93 -13.13
CA SER A 182 12.29 -11.15 -13.78
C SER A 182 12.18 -11.82 -15.14
N GLY A 183 12.70 -11.17 -16.17
CA GLY A 183 13.44 -11.79 -17.27
C GLY A 183 12.83 -13.05 -17.90
N GLU A 184 11.84 -12.86 -18.75
CA GLU A 184 11.65 -13.71 -19.92
C GLU A 184 11.05 -12.83 -21.01
N THR A 185 11.89 -11.92 -21.53
CA THR A 185 11.75 -11.56 -22.94
C THR A 185 12.08 -12.83 -23.70
N ASP A 186 11.04 -13.59 -23.99
CA ASP A 186 11.09 -14.71 -24.90
C ASP A 186 11.63 -14.15 -26.22
N ASP A 187 12.92 -14.39 -26.48
CA ASP A 187 13.63 -14.12 -27.72
C ASP A 187 13.07 -15.05 -28.82
N VAL A 188 11.81 -14.84 -29.20
CA VAL A 188 11.18 -15.52 -30.33
C VAL A 188 11.43 -14.76 -31.65
N ALA A 189 12.21 -13.67 -31.62
CA ALA A 189 12.61 -12.94 -32.82
C ALA A 189 13.93 -13.41 -33.45
N GLY A 190 14.57 -14.47 -32.93
CA GLY A 190 15.94 -14.88 -33.35
C GLY A 190 16.07 -16.19 -34.13
N ALA A 191 15.00 -16.96 -34.37
CA ALA A 191 15.11 -18.34 -34.85
C ALA A 191 14.46 -18.62 -36.24
N VAL A 192 14.32 -17.61 -37.11
CA VAL A 192 13.83 -17.82 -38.50
C VAL A 192 14.84 -17.36 -39.58
N ALA A 193 15.99 -16.80 -39.20
CA ALA A 193 16.99 -16.30 -40.16
C ALA A 193 18.17 -17.25 -40.43
N GLY A 194 17.98 -18.57 -40.34
CA GLY A 194 19.05 -19.56 -40.45
C GLY A 194 18.78 -20.77 -41.36
N ALA A 195 17.80 -20.71 -42.26
CA ALA A 195 17.42 -21.85 -43.09
C ALA A 195 17.19 -21.48 -44.58
N VAL A 196 18.09 -20.71 -45.20
CA VAL A 196 18.11 -20.50 -46.67
C VAL A 196 19.50 -20.52 -47.32
N GLU A 197 20.62 -20.75 -46.63
CA GLU A 197 21.90 -20.95 -47.33
C GLU A 197 22.62 -22.22 -46.87
N GLY A 198 22.69 -23.18 -47.79
CA GLY A 198 23.30 -24.50 -47.68
C GLY A 198 22.85 -25.41 -48.81
#